data_AF-A0A2E6ERU4-F1
#
_entry.id   AF-A0A2E6ERU4-F1
#
_cell.length_a   1.000
_cell.length_b   1.000
_cell.length_c   1.000
_cell.angle_alpha   90.00
_cell.angle_beta   90.00
_cell.angle_gamma   90.00
#
_symmetry.space_group_name_H-M   'P 1'
#
loop_
_entity.id
_entity.type
_entity.pdbx_description
1 polymer ?
#
loop_
_entity_poly.entity_id
_entity_poly.type
_entity_poly.pdbx_seq_one_letter_code
_entity_poly.pdbx_strand_id
1 'polypeptide(L)'
;MDRLRPAFFAAPGVLAAAVLLFGALKRIDPEPPQGVPAWGADSFTVVAWLGLAGLFVATALARRQPPALAAVALAAQLLLVSAGATLVLAVAAECQNYWDAFHFASLAWTFALAAVLALLVVRRAAALGSELAQQLKAPAVASLLVALLCWAWTWSSALQGLVSEIARTLYLATHG
;
A
#
# COMPACT_ATOMS: atom_id res chain seq x y z
N MET A 1 -2.13 11.81 28.87
CA MET A 1 -2.10 12.09 27.41
C MET A 1 -1.18 11.14 26.63
N ASP A 2 -0.31 10.35 27.26
CA ASP A 2 0.68 9.51 26.54
C ASP A 2 0.11 8.31 25.77
N ARG A 3 -1.09 7.82 26.10
CA ARG A 3 -1.71 6.67 25.41
C ARG A 3 -2.15 6.97 23.96
N LEU A 4 -2.42 8.24 23.62
CA LEU A 4 -2.90 8.64 22.29
C LEU A 4 -1.77 9.02 21.32
N ARG A 5 -0.55 9.21 21.82
CA ARG A 5 0.62 9.58 20.99
C ARG A 5 0.85 8.61 19.83
N PRO A 6 0.79 7.27 20.01
CA PRO A 6 0.97 6.35 18.90
C PRO A 6 -0.08 6.50 17.79
N ALA A 7 -1.34 6.74 18.18
CA ALA A 7 -2.43 6.95 17.23
C ALA A 7 -2.24 8.23 16.41
N PHE A 8 -1.73 9.31 17.02
CA PHE A 8 -1.40 10.54 16.32
C PHE A 8 -0.35 10.34 15.22
N PHE A 9 0.68 9.53 15.49
CA PHE A 9 1.72 9.23 14.51
C PHE A 9 1.25 8.31 13.37
N ALA A 10 0.31 7.41 13.65
CA ALA A 10 -0.27 6.52 12.65
C ALA A 10 -1.34 7.19 11.77
N ALA A 11 -1.99 8.25 12.29
CA ALA A 11 -3.17 8.86 11.67
C ALA A 11 -3.00 9.22 10.19
N PRO A 12 -1.90 9.84 9.71
CA PRO A 12 -1.78 10.19 8.29
C PRO A 12 -1.83 8.96 7.37
N GLY A 13 -1.11 7.89 7.73
CA GLY A 13 -1.08 6.66 6.94
C GLY A 13 -2.39 5.89 7.01
N VAL A 14 -3.02 5.82 8.19
CA VAL A 14 -4.33 5.15 8.36
C VAL A 14 -5.42 5.88 7.60
N LEU A 15 -5.47 7.22 7.68
CA LEU A 15 -6.45 8.02 6.95
C LEU A 15 -6.24 7.89 5.43
N ALA A 16 -5.00 8.01 4.95
CA ALA A 16 -4.72 7.81 3.54
C ALA A 16 -5.09 6.39 3.08
N ALA A 17 -4.75 5.35 3.85
CA ALA A 17 -5.12 3.98 3.56
C ALA A 17 -6.64 3.76 3.49
N ALA A 18 -7.39 4.32 4.44
CA ALA A 18 -8.84 4.24 4.48
C ALA A 18 -9.47 4.97 3.30
N VAL A 19 -8.96 6.14 2.95
CA VAL A 19 -9.44 6.95 1.84
C VAL A 19 -9.16 6.27 0.49
N LEU A 20 -7.96 5.74 0.28
CA LEU A 20 -7.61 4.96 -0.91
C LEU A 20 -8.53 3.76 -1.07
N LEU A 21 -8.68 2.94 -0.03
CA LEU A 21 -9.51 1.75 -0.08
C LEU A 21 -10.99 2.09 -0.27
N PHE A 22 -11.49 3.12 0.42
CA PHE A 22 -12.86 3.60 0.23
C PHE A 22 -13.09 4.10 -1.19
N GLY A 23 -12.19 4.93 -1.72
CA GLY A 23 -12.26 5.40 -3.10
C GLY A 23 -12.26 4.24 -4.09
N ALA A 24 -11.35 3.28 -3.91
CA ALA A 24 -11.23 2.12 -4.78
C ALA A 24 -12.46 1.20 -4.74
N LEU A 25 -13.06 1.01 -3.56
CA LEU A 25 -14.27 0.21 -3.40
C LEU A 25 -15.53 0.91 -3.89
N LYS A 26 -15.58 2.25 -3.80
CA LYS A 26 -16.78 3.01 -4.13
C LYS A 26 -16.82 3.47 -5.57
N ARG A 27 -15.67 3.79 -6.17
CA ARG A 27 -15.59 4.36 -7.51
C ARG A 27 -14.25 4.11 -8.16
N ILE A 28 -14.26 3.10 -8.99
CA ILE A 28 -13.41 3.02 -10.16
C ILE A 28 -14.38 2.92 -11.35
N ASP A 29 -15.25 3.91 -11.46
CA ASP A 29 -16.22 4.04 -12.54
C ASP A 29 -16.01 5.40 -13.22
N PRO A 30 -16.03 5.48 -14.56
CA PRO A 30 -15.88 6.73 -15.29
C PRO A 30 -17.09 7.67 -15.10
N GLU A 31 -18.27 7.12 -14.76
CA GLU A 31 -19.46 7.92 -14.43
C GLU A 31 -19.91 7.72 -12.99
N PRO A 32 -19.60 8.66 -12.10
CA PRO A 32 -20.04 8.62 -10.73
C PRO A 32 -21.58 8.77 -10.61
N PRO A 33 -22.33 7.92 -9.87
CA PRO A 33 -23.72 8.22 -9.50
C PRO A 33 -23.93 9.65 -8.97
N GLN A 34 -25.04 10.29 -9.34
CA GLN A 34 -25.31 11.70 -9.00
C GLN A 34 -25.16 11.97 -7.49
N GLY A 35 -24.39 12.99 -7.14
CA GLY A 35 -24.27 13.50 -5.76
C GLY A 35 -23.07 13.01 -4.94
N VAL A 36 -22.26 12.07 -5.45
CA VAL A 36 -20.96 11.75 -4.81
C VAL A 36 -19.85 12.39 -5.68
N PRO A 37 -18.78 12.95 -5.09
CA PRO A 37 -17.68 13.52 -5.86
C PRO A 37 -16.97 12.45 -6.72
N ALA A 38 -16.65 12.80 -7.97
CA ALA A 38 -15.82 11.98 -8.85
C ALA A 38 -14.41 11.90 -8.24
N TRP A 39 -13.94 10.68 -7.93
CA TRP A 39 -12.56 10.49 -7.52
C TRP A 39 -11.71 10.26 -8.77
N GLY A 40 -10.95 11.28 -9.16
CA GLY A 40 -9.98 11.16 -10.25
C GLY A 40 -8.73 10.39 -9.84
N ALA A 41 -8.00 9.88 -10.83
CA ALA A 41 -6.71 9.20 -10.65
C ALA A 41 -5.70 10.07 -9.86
N ASP A 42 -5.72 11.38 -10.10
CA ASP A 42 -4.95 12.38 -9.36
C ASP A 42 -5.24 12.36 -7.86
N SER A 43 -6.51 12.26 -7.46
CA SER A 43 -6.91 12.23 -6.05
C SER A 43 -6.31 11.03 -5.32
N PHE A 44 -6.32 9.85 -5.95
CA PHE A 44 -5.69 8.66 -5.39
C PHE A 44 -4.17 8.84 -5.25
N THR A 45 -3.53 9.37 -6.29
CA THR A 45 -2.09 9.65 -6.29
C THR A 45 -1.71 10.64 -5.19
N VAL A 46 -2.41 11.77 -5.09
CA VAL A 46 -2.16 12.79 -4.07
C VAL A 46 -2.35 12.22 -2.66
N VAL A 47 -3.44 11.50 -2.40
CA VAL A 47 -3.69 10.88 -1.09
C VAL A 47 -2.61 9.86 -0.73
N ALA A 48 -2.19 9.03 -1.69
CA ALA A 48 -1.15 8.03 -1.50
C ALA A 48 0.18 8.68 -1.08
N TRP A 49 0.64 9.70 -1.82
CA TRP A 49 1.88 10.42 -1.51
C TRP A 49 1.81 11.25 -0.23
N LEU A 50 0.66 11.88 0.07
CA LEU A 50 0.47 12.60 1.32
C LEU A 50 0.50 11.65 2.52
N GLY A 51 -0.13 10.47 2.40
CA GLY A 51 -0.04 9.41 3.40
C GLY A 51 1.40 8.97 3.64
N LEU A 52 2.14 8.72 2.56
CA LEU A 52 3.53 8.30 2.62
C LEU A 52 4.44 9.39 3.25
N ALA A 53 4.32 10.64 2.81
CA ALA A 53 5.05 11.77 3.37
C ALA A 53 4.74 11.96 4.86
N GLY A 54 3.46 11.85 5.24
CA GLY A 54 3.02 11.89 6.62
C GLY A 54 3.67 10.79 7.48
N LEU A 55 3.82 9.58 6.95
CA LEU A 55 4.50 8.48 7.63
C LEU A 55 6.01 8.70 7.76
N PHE A 56 6.66 9.32 6.79
CA PHE A 56 8.08 9.71 6.91
C PHE A 56 8.28 10.74 8.02
N VAL A 57 7.45 11.78 8.07
CA VAL A 57 7.47 12.77 9.15
C VAL A 57 7.18 12.11 10.49
N ALA A 58 6.15 11.26 10.57
CA ALA A 58 5.82 10.53 11.79
C ALA A 58 6.95 9.63 12.26
N THR A 59 7.66 8.96 11.35
CA THR A 59 8.85 8.15 11.66
C THR A 59 9.95 8.99 12.29
N ALA A 60 10.25 10.16 11.71
CA ALA A 60 11.27 11.06 12.22
C ALA A 60 10.93 11.56 13.63
N LEU A 61 9.67 11.91 13.88
CA LEU A 61 9.18 12.37 15.18
C LEU A 61 9.11 11.23 16.22
N ALA A 62 8.74 10.02 15.80
CA ALA A 62 8.59 8.85 16.67
C ALA A 62 9.91 8.12 16.98
N ARG A 63 11.06 8.55 16.43
CA ARG A 63 12.37 7.85 16.42
C ARG A 63 12.89 7.23 17.73
N ARG A 64 12.38 7.65 18.89
CA ARG A 64 12.75 7.19 20.25
C ARG A 64 11.57 6.59 21.03
N GLN A 65 10.42 6.42 20.41
CA GLN A 65 9.19 5.96 21.04
C GLN A 65 8.79 4.62 20.40
N PRO A 66 9.17 3.47 20.98
CA PRO A 66 8.88 2.15 20.42
C PRO A 66 7.40 1.93 20.05
N PRO A 67 6.40 2.29 20.89
CA PRO A 67 5.00 2.09 20.52
C PRO A 67 4.55 2.99 19.36
N ALA A 68 5.10 4.21 19.25
CA ALA A 68 4.79 5.10 18.14
C ALA A 68 5.40 4.59 16.82
N LEU A 69 6.64 4.07 16.85
CA LEU A 69 7.23 3.42 15.67
C LEU A 69 6.43 2.19 15.25
N ALA A 70 6.01 1.33 16.19
CA ALA A 70 5.16 0.18 15.86
C ALA A 70 3.83 0.60 15.22
N ALA A 71 3.22 1.69 15.69
CA ALA A 71 1.99 2.25 15.10
C ALA A 71 2.23 2.80 13.68
N VAL A 72 3.36 3.50 13.46
CA VAL A 72 3.77 3.98 12.12
C VAL A 72 4.02 2.81 11.16
N ALA A 73 4.67 1.75 11.64
CA ALA A 73 4.87 0.52 10.88
C ALA A 73 3.55 -0.15 10.47
N LEU A 74 2.59 -0.24 11.38
CA LEU A 74 1.26 -0.75 11.07
C LEU A 74 0.54 0.14 10.04
N ALA A 75 0.61 1.46 10.21
CA ALA A 75 0.01 2.41 9.27
C ALA A 75 0.65 2.34 7.88
N ALA A 76 1.97 2.11 7.79
CA ALA A 76 2.66 1.86 6.53
C ALA A 76 2.19 0.56 5.86
N GLN A 77 1.95 -0.50 6.62
CA GLN A 77 1.36 -1.73 6.09
C GLN A 77 -0.09 -1.55 5.62
N LEU A 78 -0.89 -0.76 6.31
CA LEU A 78 -2.23 -0.44 5.83
C LEU A 78 -2.16 0.37 4.53
N LEU A 79 -1.27 1.36 4.46
CA LEU A 79 -1.10 2.18 3.26
C LEU A 79 -0.64 1.36 2.06
N LEU A 80 0.33 0.45 2.22
CA LEU A 80 0.79 -0.40 1.12
C LEU A 80 -0.33 -1.33 0.66
N VAL A 81 -1.07 -1.97 1.57
CA VAL A 81 -2.18 -2.86 1.21
C VAL A 81 -3.27 -2.09 0.47
N SER A 82 -3.64 -0.90 0.95
CA SER A 82 -4.61 -0.05 0.26
C SER A 82 -4.14 0.43 -1.10
N ALA A 83 -2.87 0.82 -1.26
CA ALA A 83 -2.31 1.21 -2.55
C ALA A 83 -2.30 0.03 -3.55
N GLY A 84 -1.90 -1.16 -3.09
CA GLY A 84 -1.93 -2.38 -3.90
C GLY A 84 -3.34 -2.79 -4.29
N ALA A 85 -4.29 -2.76 -3.35
CA ALA A 85 -5.69 -3.05 -3.61
C ALA A 85 -6.30 -2.04 -4.60
N THR A 86 -5.98 -0.75 -4.45
CA THR A 86 -6.42 0.29 -5.39
C THR A 86 -5.90 0.01 -6.80
N LEU A 87 -4.63 -0.38 -6.93
CA LEU A 87 -4.03 -0.74 -8.22
C LEU A 87 -4.72 -1.97 -8.84
N VAL A 88 -4.93 -3.03 -8.07
CA VAL A 88 -5.61 -4.26 -8.55
C VAL A 88 -7.04 -3.97 -8.99
N LEU A 89 -7.79 -3.20 -8.19
CA LEU A 89 -9.15 -2.82 -8.54
C LEU A 89 -9.18 -1.89 -9.77
N ALA A 90 -8.21 -0.98 -9.91
CA ALA A 90 -8.07 -0.12 -11.09
C ALA A 90 -7.83 -0.91 -12.37
N VAL A 91 -7.00 -1.95 -12.30
CA VAL A 91 -6.77 -2.85 -13.43
C VAL A 91 -8.02 -3.68 -13.73
N ALA A 92 -8.69 -4.22 -12.70
CA ALA A 92 -9.87 -5.07 -12.86
C ALA A 92 -11.08 -4.31 -13.44
N ALA A 93 -11.20 -3.02 -13.17
CA ALA A 93 -12.23 -2.16 -13.73
C ALA A 93 -11.80 -1.47 -15.05
N GLU A 94 -10.76 -1.98 -15.72
CA GLU A 94 -10.29 -1.50 -17.02
C GLU A 94 -10.00 0.01 -17.07
N CYS A 95 -9.58 0.60 -15.96
CA CYS A 95 -9.32 2.05 -15.88
C CYS A 95 -8.09 2.52 -16.66
N GLN A 96 -7.41 1.61 -17.36
CA GLN A 96 -6.26 1.89 -18.24
C GLN A 96 -6.59 2.93 -19.33
N ASN A 97 -7.88 3.06 -19.70
CA ASN A 97 -8.34 4.05 -20.67
C ASN A 97 -8.37 5.49 -20.14
N TYR A 98 -8.36 5.68 -18.81
CA TYR A 98 -8.54 6.99 -18.15
C TYR A 98 -7.39 7.31 -17.18
N TRP A 99 -6.68 6.29 -16.70
CA TRP A 99 -5.50 6.41 -15.85
C TRP A 99 -4.27 6.17 -16.71
N ASP A 100 -3.41 7.19 -16.79
CA ASP A 100 -2.14 7.04 -17.50
C ASP A 100 -1.12 6.19 -16.72
N ALA A 101 0.00 5.90 -17.37
CA ALA A 101 1.11 5.16 -16.77
C ALA A 101 1.68 5.83 -15.51
N PHE A 102 1.55 7.15 -15.37
CA PHE A 102 2.03 7.89 -14.20
C PHE A 102 1.21 7.54 -12.96
N HIS A 103 -0.12 7.46 -13.04
CA HIS A 103 -0.96 7.10 -11.90
C HIS A 103 -0.71 5.68 -11.40
N PHE A 104 -0.58 4.72 -12.32
CA PHE A 104 -0.24 3.34 -11.97
C PHE A 104 1.16 3.24 -11.35
N ALA A 105 2.15 3.91 -11.94
CA ALA A 105 3.51 3.96 -11.41
C ALA A 105 3.53 4.60 -10.02
N SER A 106 2.76 5.66 -9.80
CA SER A 106 2.65 6.35 -8.52
C SER A 106 2.14 5.45 -7.39
N LEU A 107 1.08 4.68 -7.63
CA LEU A 107 0.56 3.71 -6.65
C LEU A 107 1.54 2.56 -6.41
N ALA A 108 2.19 2.05 -7.46
CA ALA A 108 3.22 1.02 -7.35
C ALA A 108 4.43 1.50 -6.53
N TRP A 109 4.88 2.75 -6.74
CA TRP A 109 5.94 3.35 -5.93
C TRP A 109 5.51 3.58 -4.49
N THR A 110 4.25 4.01 -4.25
CA THR A 110 3.71 4.12 -2.89
C THR A 110 3.74 2.77 -2.19
N PHE A 111 3.29 1.71 -2.87
CA PHE A 111 3.36 0.33 -2.35
C PHE A 111 4.79 -0.04 -1.94
N ALA A 112 5.75 0.14 -2.85
CA ALA A 112 7.15 -0.23 -2.62
C ALA A 112 7.80 0.58 -1.48
N LEU A 113 7.63 1.90 -1.49
CA LEU A 113 8.21 2.78 -0.47
C LEU A 113 7.58 2.56 0.90
N ALA A 114 6.26 2.32 0.97
CA ALA A 114 5.58 1.99 2.22
C ALA A 114 6.03 0.62 2.76
N ALA A 115 6.28 -0.37 1.90
CA ALA A 115 6.83 -1.67 2.31
C ALA A 115 8.25 -1.54 2.88
N VAL A 116 9.13 -0.76 2.22
CA VAL A 116 10.47 -0.46 2.73
C VAL A 116 10.40 0.27 4.07
N LEU A 117 9.56 1.31 4.16
CA LEU A 117 9.38 2.07 5.40
C LEU A 117 8.87 1.18 6.54
N ALA A 118 7.85 0.35 6.28
CA ALA A 118 7.31 -0.60 7.25
C ALA A 118 8.43 -1.50 7.80
N LEU A 119 9.24 -2.11 6.93
CA LEU A 119 10.34 -2.98 7.36
C LEU A 119 11.37 -2.23 8.20
N LEU A 120 11.82 -1.05 7.77
CA LEU A 120 12.81 -0.25 8.50
C LEU A 120 12.30 0.14 9.89
N VAL A 121 11.05 0.61 9.96
CA VAL A 121 10.42 1.06 11.20
C VAL A 121 10.15 -0.13 12.13
N VAL A 122 9.66 -1.26 11.61
CA VAL A 122 9.47 -2.49 12.39
C VAL A 122 10.79 -2.98 12.98
N ARG A 123 11.86 -3.05 12.18
CA ARG A 123 13.18 -3.49 12.66
C ARG A 123 13.68 -2.60 13.78
N ARG A 124 13.53 -1.28 13.64
CA ARG A 124 13.91 -0.31 14.68
C ARG A 124 13.06 -0.46 15.93
N ALA A 125 11.72 -0.53 15.80
CA ALA A 125 10.81 -0.65 16.93
C ALA A 125 11.03 -1.96 17.71
N ALA A 126 11.29 -3.07 17.01
CA ALA A 126 11.59 -4.35 17.63
C ALA A 126 12.94 -4.34 18.35
N ALA A 127 13.97 -3.69 17.79
CA ALA A 127 15.27 -3.52 18.45
C ALA A 127 15.16 -2.70 19.75
N LEU A 128 14.15 -1.82 19.85
CA LEU A 128 13.84 -1.06 21.06
C LEU A 128 12.85 -1.77 22.00
N GLY A 129 12.54 -3.05 21.76
CA GLY A 129 11.74 -3.88 22.67
C GLY A 129 10.22 -3.88 22.43
N SER A 130 9.72 -3.38 21.28
CA SER A 130 8.28 -3.45 20.98
C SER A 130 7.85 -4.87 20.56
N GLU A 131 6.96 -5.49 21.34
CA GLU A 131 6.36 -6.81 21.01
C GLU A 131 5.49 -6.76 19.74
N LEU A 132 4.66 -5.72 19.60
CA LEU A 132 3.85 -5.51 18.40
C LEU A 132 4.75 -5.47 17.15
N ALA A 133 5.88 -4.77 17.22
CA ALA A 133 6.82 -4.75 16.11
C ALA A 133 7.41 -6.13 15.79
N GLN A 134 7.62 -7.00 16.80
CA GLN A 134 8.08 -8.36 16.53
C GLN A 134 7.07 -9.15 15.70
N GLN A 135 5.77 -9.03 15.99
CA GLN A 135 4.69 -9.66 15.23
C GLN A 135 4.59 -9.10 13.81
N LEU A 136 4.88 -7.81 13.62
CA LEU A 136 4.83 -7.15 12.31
C LEU A 136 6.04 -7.43 11.41
N LYS A 137 7.09 -8.12 11.87
CA LYS A 137 8.29 -8.42 11.06
C LYS A 137 7.98 -9.28 9.85
N ALA A 138 7.33 -10.42 10.07
CA ALA A 138 6.99 -11.36 9.01
C ALA A 138 6.14 -10.71 7.90
N PRO A 139 5.03 -10.01 8.22
CA PRO A 139 4.22 -9.38 7.17
C PRO A 139 4.94 -8.20 6.49
N ALA A 140 5.80 -7.46 7.20
CA ALA A 140 6.63 -6.42 6.57
C ALA A 140 7.66 -6.99 5.57
N VAL A 141 8.30 -8.11 5.93
CA VAL A 141 9.22 -8.82 5.01
C VAL A 141 8.45 -9.38 3.81
N ALA A 142 7.32 -10.03 4.04
CA ALA A 142 6.48 -10.57 2.97
C ALA A 142 6.03 -9.47 2.01
N SER A 143 5.60 -8.32 2.52
CA SER A 143 5.20 -7.17 1.70
C SER A 143 6.33 -6.64 0.82
N LEU A 144 7.55 -6.56 1.36
CA LEU A 144 8.72 -6.16 0.57
C LEU A 144 9.08 -7.20 -0.50
N LEU A 145 8.98 -8.49 -0.18
CA LEU A 145 9.20 -9.56 -1.17
C LEU A 145 8.18 -9.47 -2.30
N VAL A 146 6.90 -9.22 -1.99
CA VAL A 146 5.87 -8.98 -3.01
C VAL A 146 6.22 -7.76 -3.86
N ALA A 147 6.68 -6.65 -3.26
CA ALA A 147 7.11 -5.46 -4.01
C ALA A 147 8.25 -5.77 -4.97
N LEU A 148 9.24 -6.53 -4.52
CA LEU A 148 10.39 -6.95 -5.33
C LEU A 148 9.99 -7.92 -6.43
N LEU A 149 9.05 -8.85 -6.16
CA LEU A 149 8.53 -9.77 -7.17
C LEU A 149 7.71 -9.03 -8.23
N CYS A 150 6.84 -8.10 -7.83
CA CYS A 150 6.10 -7.24 -8.74
C CYS A 150 7.03 -6.38 -9.60
N TRP A 151 8.07 -5.79 -9.00
CA TRP A 151 9.10 -5.06 -9.73
C TRP A 151 9.87 -5.97 -10.68
N ALA A 152 10.34 -7.13 -10.24
CA ALA A 152 11.05 -8.07 -11.10
C ALA A 152 10.17 -8.53 -12.28
N TRP A 153 8.87 -8.73 -12.04
CA TRP A 153 7.89 -9.07 -13.06
C TRP A 153 7.74 -7.97 -14.13
N THR A 154 7.83 -6.67 -13.80
CA THR A 154 7.74 -5.63 -14.83
C THR A 154 8.92 -5.63 -15.80
N TRP A 155 10.08 -6.14 -15.39
CA TRP A 155 11.31 -6.14 -16.19
C TRP A 155 11.68 -7.50 -16.81
N SER A 156 11.12 -8.59 -16.32
CA SER A 156 11.48 -9.94 -16.73
C SER A 156 10.37 -10.59 -17.55
N SER A 157 10.60 -10.73 -18.87
CA SER A 157 9.73 -11.48 -19.77
C SER A 157 9.57 -12.95 -19.35
N ALA A 158 10.60 -13.54 -18.72
CA ALA A 158 10.53 -14.89 -18.18
C ALA A 158 9.54 -15.00 -17.00
N LEU A 159 9.52 -14.01 -16.10
CA LEU A 159 8.54 -13.96 -15.01
C LEU A 159 7.13 -13.68 -15.53
N GLN A 160 6.99 -12.85 -16.55
CA GLN A 160 5.71 -12.62 -17.23
C GLN A 160 5.16 -13.92 -17.83
N GLY A 161 5.99 -14.67 -18.55
CA GLY A 161 5.63 -15.98 -19.11
C GLY A 161 5.22 -16.99 -18.05
N LEU A 162 5.98 -17.09 -16.96
CA LEU A 162 5.66 -17.99 -15.84
C LEU A 162 4.28 -17.67 -15.22
N VAL A 163 3.99 -16.38 -14.99
CA VAL A 163 2.70 -15.96 -14.43
C VAL A 163 1.55 -16.27 -15.40
N SER A 164 1.73 -16.02 -16.70
CA SER A 164 0.74 -16.38 -17.72
C SER A 164 0.47 -17.89 -17.77
N GLU A 165 1.50 -18.71 -17.60
CA GLU A 165 1.39 -20.17 -17.61
C GLU A 165 0.72 -20.72 -16.35
N ILE A 166 1.02 -20.15 -15.18
CA ILE A 166 0.31 -20.44 -13.93
C ILE A 166 -1.16 -20.05 -14.04
N ALA A 167 -1.46 -18.84 -14.53
CA ALA A 167 -2.84 -18.35 -14.70
C ALA A 167 -3.64 -19.24 -15.66
N ARG A 168 -3.02 -19.64 -16.78
CA ARG A 168 -3.60 -20.60 -17.73
C ARG A 168 -3.89 -21.95 -17.07
N THR A 169 -2.94 -22.48 -16.30
CA THR A 169 -3.09 -23.77 -15.61
C THR A 169 -4.23 -23.73 -14.59
N LEU A 170 -4.32 -22.66 -13.79
CA LEU A 170 -5.39 -22.46 -12.83
C LEU A 170 -6.76 -22.31 -13.50
N TYR A 171 -6.83 -21.58 -14.62
CA TYR A 171 -8.05 -21.45 -15.41
C TYR A 171 -8.53 -22.83 -15.92
N LEU A 172 -7.63 -23.59 -16.54
CA LEU A 172 -7.93 -24.94 -17.03
C LEU A 172 -8.34 -25.89 -15.90
N ALA A 173 -7.74 -25.77 -14.71
CA ALA A 173 -8.09 -26.60 -13.56
C ALA A 173 -9.45 -26.24 -12.93
N THR A 174 -9.95 -25.03 -13.15
CA THR A 174 -11.20 -24.55 -12.55
C THR A 174 -12.39 -24.53 -13.51
N HIS A 175 -12.14 -24.53 -14.83
CA HIS A 175 -13.15 -24.40 -15.87
C HIS A 175 -13.04 -25.47 -16.98
N GLY A 176 -12.10 -26.40 -16.87
CA GLY A 176 -11.85 -27.51 -17.81
C GLY A 176 -12.39 -28.84 -17.33
#